data_AF-A0A6B3I3M8-F1
#
_entry.id   AF-A0A6B3I3M8-F1
#
_cell.length_a   1.000
_cell.length_b   1.000
_cell.length_c   1.000
_cell.angle_alpha   90.00
_cell.angle_beta   90.00
_cell.angle_gamma   90.00
#
_symmetry.space_group_name_H-M   'P 1'
#
loop_
_entity.id
_entity.type
_entity.pdbx_description
1 polymer ?
#
loop_
_entity_poly.entity_id
_entity_poly.type
_entity_poly.pdbx_seq_one_letter_code
_entity_poly.pdbx_strand_id
1 'polypeptide(L)'
;IQYGHLVPLAEAVRRDGSISPRLLWGNAGSALAGAVRELVTWSRANGRPDVAQRARALAAELFDHSDLRSTGSPHGPAFRRRSCCLYWRCPGGGLCGDCVFDRAPVRAGIPR
;
A
#
# COMPACT_ATOMS: atom_id res chain seq x y z
N ILE A 1 4.53 16.89 2.42
CA ILE A 1 3.61 16.22 1.48
C ILE A 1 2.57 15.36 2.22
N GLN A 2 2.99 14.33 2.96
CA GLN A 2 2.05 13.40 3.64
C GLN A 2 1.03 14.07 4.58
N TYR A 3 1.45 15.02 5.42
CA TYR A 3 0.54 15.70 6.35
C TYR A 3 -0.43 16.67 5.67
N GLY A 4 -0.09 17.18 4.48
CA GLY A 4 -0.96 18.06 3.71
C GLY A 4 -2.03 17.32 2.90
N HIS A 5 -1.92 16.00 2.76
CA HIS A 5 -2.82 15.22 1.90
C HIS A 5 -3.35 13.94 2.58
N LEU A 6 -2.47 13.09 3.10
CA LEU A 6 -2.85 11.78 3.65
C LEU A 6 -3.59 11.89 4.97
N VAL A 7 -3.20 12.81 5.85
CA VAL A 7 -3.89 13.02 7.13
C VAL A 7 -5.32 13.57 6.92
N PRO A 8 -5.54 14.66 6.17
CA PRO A 8 -6.89 15.14 5.88
C PRO A 8 -7.77 14.09 5.19
N LEU A 9 -7.21 13.31 4.25
CA LEU A 9 -7.92 12.23 3.60
C LEU A 9 -8.31 11.12 4.60
N ALA A 10 -7.39 10.72 5.46
CA ALA A 10 -7.64 9.70 6.48
C ALA A 10 -8.71 10.14 7.47
N GLU A 11 -8.70 11.42 7.88
CA GLU A 11 -9.73 12.01 8.73
C GLU A 11 -11.09 12.02 8.04
N ALA A 12 -11.16 12.46 6.78
CA ALA A 12 -12.40 12.46 6.01
C ALA A 12 -13.01 11.06 5.90
N VAL A 13 -12.21 10.06 5.49
CA VAL A 13 -12.66 8.67 5.36
C VAL A 13 -13.14 8.08 6.70
N ARG A 14 -12.50 8.46 7.81
CA ARG A 14 -12.86 7.97 9.15
C ARG A 14 -14.09 8.64 9.74
N ARG A 15 -14.49 9.82 9.26
CA ARG A 15 -15.75 10.45 9.69
C ARG A 15 -16.95 9.66 9.18
N ASP A 16 -16.87 9.11 7.98
CA ASP A 16 -18.00 8.44 7.32
C ASP A 16 -17.97 6.91 7.47
N GLY A 17 -16.89 6.34 8.01
CA GLY A 17 -16.76 4.89 8.17
C GLY A 17 -15.80 4.43 9.26
N SER A 18 -16.06 3.24 9.80
CA SER A 18 -15.23 2.60 10.83
C SER A 18 -13.96 1.96 10.22
N ILE A 19 -13.05 2.80 9.71
CA ILE A 19 -11.78 2.35 9.14
C ILE A 19 -10.64 2.61 10.14
N SER A 20 -9.81 1.58 10.35
CA SER A 20 -8.64 1.69 11.21
C SER A 20 -7.60 2.67 10.64
N PRO A 21 -7.04 3.58 11.45
CA PRO A 21 -5.91 4.44 11.03
C PRO A 21 -4.72 3.63 10.50
N ARG A 22 -4.44 2.47 11.12
CA ARG A 22 -3.36 1.58 10.70
C ARG A 22 -3.60 1.01 9.30
N LEU A 23 -4.86 0.73 8.95
CA LEU A 23 -5.22 0.26 7.61
C LEU A 23 -4.97 1.36 6.58
N LEU A 24 -5.33 2.62 6.88
CA LEU A 24 -5.14 3.76 5.98
C LEU A 24 -3.66 4.02 5.69
N TRP A 25 -2.81 4.01 6.72
CA TRP A 25 -1.34 4.05 6.51
C TRP A 25 -0.83 2.83 5.75
N GLY A 26 -1.38 1.64 6.03
CA GLY A 26 -1.09 0.43 5.26
C GLY A 26 -1.48 0.53 3.77
N ASN A 27 -2.53 1.28 3.44
CA ASN A 27 -2.92 1.57 2.06
C ASN A 27 -1.99 2.62 1.43
N ALA A 28 -1.56 3.63 2.19
CA ALA A 28 -0.58 4.60 1.72
C ALA A 28 0.77 3.94 1.37
N GLY A 29 1.26 3.03 2.22
CA GLY A 29 2.46 2.24 1.93
C GLY A 29 2.33 1.37 0.69
N SER A 30 1.17 0.73 0.51
CA SER A 30 0.83 -0.04 -0.71
C SER A 30 0.84 0.84 -1.97
N ALA A 31 0.20 2.01 -1.91
CA ALA A 31 0.15 2.96 -3.02
C ALA A 31 1.54 3.46 -3.42
N LEU A 32 2.39 3.78 -2.43
CA LEU A 32 3.78 4.17 -2.68
C LEU A 32 4.55 3.05 -3.39
N ALA A 33 4.48 1.81 -2.89
CA ALA A 33 5.14 0.67 -3.52
C ALA A 33 4.63 0.41 -4.95
N GLY A 34 3.31 0.53 -5.16
CA GLY A 34 2.69 0.46 -6.48
C GLY A 34 3.23 1.53 -7.42
N ALA A 35 3.28 2.79 -7.00
CA ALA A 35 3.80 3.90 -7.80
C ALA A 35 5.26 3.67 -8.22
N VAL A 36 6.10 3.19 -7.30
CA VAL A 36 7.50 2.84 -7.61
C VAL A 36 7.58 1.74 -8.66
N ARG A 37 6.74 0.70 -8.56
CA ARG A 37 6.70 -0.37 -9.56
C ARG A 37 6.35 0.16 -10.94
N GLU A 38 5.32 1.01 -11.04
CA GLU A 38 4.92 1.60 -12.34
C GLU A 38 6.03 2.49 -12.92
N LEU A 39 6.70 3.31 -12.08
CA LEU A 39 7.84 4.14 -12.51
C LEU A 39 9.03 3.29 -12.97
N VAL A 40 9.32 2.17 -12.30
CA VAL A 40 10.38 1.24 -12.70
C VAL A 40 10.03 0.55 -14.02
N THR A 41 8.79 0.11 -14.21
CA THR A 41 8.31 -0.49 -15.46
C THR A 41 8.43 0.51 -16.61
N TRP A 42 7.92 1.72 -16.41
CA TRP A 42 8.00 2.80 -17.40
C TRP A 42 9.46 3.15 -17.73
N SER A 43 10.32 3.27 -16.72
CA SER A 43 11.75 3.56 -16.86
C SER A 43 12.44 2.56 -17.79
N ARG A 44 12.15 1.26 -17.65
CA ARG A 44 12.70 0.20 -18.52
C ARG A 44 12.19 0.34 -19.95
N ALA A 45 10.89 0.54 -20.13
CA ALA A 45 10.27 0.67 -21.45
C ALA A 45 10.79 1.88 -22.24
N ASN A 46 11.28 2.92 -21.55
CA ASN A 46 11.73 4.17 -22.16
C ASN A 46 13.26 4.36 -22.13
N GLY A 47 14.03 3.37 -21.67
CA GLY A 47 15.49 3.48 -21.60
C GLY A 47 15.97 4.58 -20.63
N ARG A 48 15.25 4.77 -19.51
CA ARG A 48 15.49 5.84 -18.52
C ARG A 48 15.87 5.30 -17.13
N PRO A 49 17.01 4.59 -16.99
CA PRO A 49 17.37 3.93 -15.73
C PRO A 49 17.52 4.90 -14.54
N ASP A 50 17.84 6.16 -14.82
CA ASP A 50 17.90 7.25 -13.83
C ASP A 50 16.58 7.47 -13.07
N VAL A 51 15.45 7.24 -13.74
CA VAL A 51 14.11 7.40 -13.14
C VAL A 51 13.85 6.26 -12.15
N ALA A 52 14.19 5.02 -12.50
CA ALA A 52 14.07 3.90 -11.59
C ALA A 52 14.95 4.06 -10.34
N GLN A 53 16.19 4.55 -10.51
CA GLN A 53 17.09 4.79 -9.38
C GLN A 53 16.53 5.86 -8.44
N ARG A 54 16.11 7.02 -8.97
CA ARG A 54 15.54 8.12 -8.17
C ARG A 54 14.24 7.72 -7.48
N ALA A 55 13.35 7.00 -8.18
CA ALA A 55 12.10 6.52 -7.60
C ALA A 55 12.34 5.56 -6.42
N ARG A 56 13.31 4.64 -6.55
CA ARG A 56 13.69 3.72 -5.48
C ARG A 56 14.33 4.43 -4.30
N ALA A 57 15.23 5.37 -4.54
CA ALA A 57 15.88 6.16 -3.48
C ALA A 57 14.86 6.97 -2.68
N LEU A 58 14.01 7.74 -3.38
CA LEU A 58 12.96 8.52 -2.73
C LEU A 58 11.98 7.63 -1.94
N ALA A 59 11.59 6.48 -2.50
CA ALA A 59 10.71 5.56 -1.79
C ALA A 59 11.35 4.97 -0.55
N ALA A 60 12.66 4.65 -0.59
CA ALA A 60 13.38 4.18 0.60
C ALA A 60 13.35 5.24 1.71
N GLU A 61 13.63 6.51 1.38
CA GLU A 61 13.54 7.63 2.34
C GLU A 61 12.12 7.79 2.91
N LEU A 62 11.09 7.70 2.07
CA LEU A 62 9.70 7.78 2.52
C LEU A 62 9.31 6.59 3.41
N PHE A 63 9.76 5.38 3.10
CA PHE A 63 9.52 4.21 3.94
C PHE A 63 10.30 4.25 5.25
N ASP A 64 11.36 5.05 5.36
CA ASP A 64 12.04 5.29 6.63
C ASP A 64 11.23 6.18 7.61
N HIS A 65 10.21 6.87 7.12
CA HIS A 65 9.33 7.69 7.94
C HIS A 65 8.51 6.83 8.93
N SER A 66 8.30 7.30 10.17
CA SER A 66 7.63 6.53 11.24
C SER A 66 6.25 5.98 10.85
N ASP A 67 5.46 6.79 10.16
CA ASP A 67 4.12 6.44 9.72
C ASP A 67 4.08 5.36 8.61
N LEU A 68 5.17 5.21 7.85
CA LEU A 68 5.28 4.28 6.72
C LEU A 68 6.16 3.07 7.01
N ARG A 69 7.15 3.18 7.89
CA ARG A 69 8.13 2.12 8.23
C ARG A 69 7.48 0.82 8.67
N SER A 70 6.30 0.88 9.29
CA SER A 70 5.60 -0.30 9.79
C SER A 70 4.54 -0.87 8.83
N THR A 71 4.38 -0.29 7.64
CA THR A 71 3.28 -0.61 6.71
C THR A 71 3.54 -1.87 5.87
N GLY A 72 4.80 -2.19 5.61
CA GLY A 72 5.20 -3.32 4.78
C GLY A 72 6.70 -3.58 4.83
N SER A 73 7.15 -4.54 4.02
CA SER A 73 8.57 -4.87 3.84
C SER A 73 9.04 -4.38 2.47
N PRO A 74 9.52 -3.13 2.33
CA PRO A 74 9.87 -2.53 1.04
C PRO A 74 11.17 -3.05 0.43
N HIS A 75 12.01 -3.74 1.23
CA HIS A 75 13.31 -4.25 0.78
C HIS A 75 13.27 -5.72 0.33
N GLY A 76 12.08 -6.34 0.23
CA GLY A 76 11.92 -7.68 -0.33
C GLY A 76 11.84 -7.69 -1.87
N PRO A 77 11.82 -8.87 -2.53
CA PRO A 77 11.67 -8.98 -3.98
C PRO A 77 10.36 -8.38 -4.51
N ALA A 78 9.33 -8.32 -3.64
CA ALA A 78 8.12 -7.56 -3.82
C ALA A 78 7.68 -6.97 -2.47
N PHE A 79 7.07 -5.78 -2.49
CA PHE A 79 6.47 -5.19 -1.29
C PHE A 79 5.35 -6.11 -0.77
N ARG A 80 5.41 -6.45 0.52
CA ARG A 80 4.35 -7.21 1.20
C ARG A 80 3.85 -6.40 2.39
N ARG A 81 2.52 -6.25 2.48
CA ARG A 81 1.90 -5.47 3.55
C ARG A 81 1.96 -6.21 4.89
N ARG A 82 2.02 -5.43 5.97
CA ARG A 82 1.90 -5.91 7.37
C ARG A 82 0.49 -5.76 7.94
N SER A 83 -0.47 -5.34 7.12
CA SER A 83 -1.88 -5.20 7.47
C SER A 83 -2.76 -5.65 6.29
N CYS A 84 -3.98 -6.10 6.57
CA CYS A 84 -4.94 -6.46 5.53
C CYS A 84 -5.72 -5.21 5.08
N CYS A 85 -5.90 -5.01 3.77
CA CYS A 85 -6.72 -3.90 3.21
C CYS A 85 -8.19 -4.27 3.13
N LEU A 86 -8.53 -5.53 3.42
CA LEU A 86 -9.88 -6.07 3.31
C LEU A 86 -10.45 -6.04 1.89
N TYR A 87 -9.60 -5.88 0.85
CA TYR A 87 -10.04 -5.89 -0.55
C TYR A 87 -10.81 -7.16 -0.90
N TRP A 88 -10.42 -8.30 -0.34
CA TRP A 88 -11.11 -9.58 -0.48
C TRP A 88 -12.57 -9.58 0.03
N ARG A 89 -12.97 -8.58 0.84
CA ARG A 89 -14.36 -8.42 1.30
C ARG A 89 -15.23 -7.66 0.30
N CYS A 90 -14.64 -6.91 -0.63
CA CYS A 90 -15.36 -6.15 -1.65
C CYS A 90 -16.02 -7.09 -2.67
N PRO A 91 -17.16 -6.72 -3.28
CA PRO A 91 -17.73 -7.47 -4.39
C PRO A 91 -16.71 -7.65 -5.53
N GLY A 92 -16.49 -8.89 -5.97
CA GLY A 92 -15.46 -9.21 -6.97
C GLY A 92 -14.01 -9.08 -6.47
N GLY A 93 -13.81 -8.78 -5.19
CA GLY A 93 -12.50 -8.61 -4.59
C GLY A 93 -11.79 -9.95 -4.33
N GLY A 94 -10.47 -9.96 -4.57
CA GLY A 94 -9.59 -11.08 -4.25
C GLY A 94 -8.49 -10.65 -3.28
N LEU A 95 -7.37 -11.36 -3.30
CA LEU A 95 -6.15 -10.86 -2.67
C LEU A 95 -5.61 -9.65 -3.44
N CYS A 96 -5.11 -8.64 -2.73
CA CYS A 96 -4.33 -7.58 -3.36
C CYS A 96 -2.95 -8.10 -3.78
N GLY A 97 -2.32 -7.45 -4.76
CA GLY A 97 -1.01 -7.86 -5.29
C GLY A 97 0.14 -7.82 -4.28
N ASP A 98 -0.06 -7.18 -3.12
CA ASP A 98 0.89 -7.08 -2.01
C ASP A 98 0.29 -7.61 -0.70
N CYS A 99 -0.63 -8.57 -0.79
CA CYS A 99 -1.39 -9.04 0.36
C CYS A 99 -0.52 -9.61 1.47
N VAL A 100 -0.97 -9.40 2.71
CA VAL A 100 -0.39 -10.05 3.89
C VAL A 100 -0.67 -11.56 3.91
N PHE A 101 -1.74 -12.01 3.25
CA PHE A 101 -2.13 -13.42 3.17
C PHE A 101 -1.74 -14.04 1.83
N ASP A 102 -1.34 -15.31 1.83
CA ASP A 102 -1.07 -16.08 0.62
C ASP A 102 -2.35 -16.73 0.03
N ARG A 103 -3.44 -16.78 0.82
CA ARG A 103 -4.78 -17.23 0.41
C ARG A 103 -5.85 -16.36 1.07
N ALA A 104 -6.95 -16.10 0.37
CA ALA A 104 -8.04 -15.31 0.93
C ALA A 104 -8.59 -15.98 2.21
N PRO A 105 -8.75 -15.23 3.31
CA PRO A 105 -9.46 -15.76 4.47
C PRO A 105 -10.86 -16.21 4.06
N VAL A 106 -11.28 -17.37 4.54
CA VAL A 106 -12.66 -17.82 4.35
C VAL A 106 -13.56 -16.84 5.12
N ARG A 107 -14.61 -16.32 4.47
CA ARG A 107 -15.66 -15.61 5.21
C ARG A 107 -16.21 -16.60 6.22
N ALA A 108 -15.96 -16.40 7.52
CA ALA A 108 -16.77 -17.04 8.54
C ALA A 108 -18.21 -16.62 8.25
N GLY A 109 -19.06 -17.58 7.87
CA GLY A 109 -20.45 -17.32 7.58
C GLY A 109 -21.09 -16.68 8.81
N ILE A 110 -21.71 -15.52 8.63
CA ILE A 110 -22.74 -15.06 9.56
C ILE A 110 -23.92 -16.00 9.30
N PRO A 111 -24.39 -16.81 10.27
CA PRO A 111 -25.62 -17.56 10.08
C PRO A 111 -26.72 -16.56 9.72
N ARG A 112 -27.48 -16.87 8.65
CA ARG A 112 -28.68 -16.08 8.31
C ARG A 112 -29.71 -16.20 9.42
#